data_AF-K2BTP4-F1
#
_entry.id   AF-K2BTP4-F1
#
_cell.length_a   1.000
_cell.length_b   1.000
_cell.length_c   1.000
_cell.angle_alpha   90.00
_cell.angle_beta   90.00
_cell.angle_gamma   90.00
#
_symmetry.space_group_name_H-M   'P 1'
#
loop_
_entity.id
_entity.type
_entity.pdbx_description
1 polymer ?
#
loop_
_entity_poly.entity_id
_entity_poly.type
_entity_poly.pdbx_seq_one_letter_code
_entity_poly.pdbx_strand_id
1 'polypeptide(L)' 'AGAVFVGDSLFFSGLRGQALYEAVIAGDDISFKEHFKGEFGRIRNVVLGSDGYLYITTSNRDGRGTVKTGDDKIIKINQP' A
#
# COMPACT_ATOMS: atom_id res chain seq x y z
N ALA A 1 2.09 8.61 5.70
CA ALA A 1 2.14 7.17 5.42
C ALA A 1 1.00 6.55 6.21
N GLY A 2 0.29 5.61 5.63
CA GLY A 2 -0.86 4.94 6.25
C GLY A 2 -0.58 3.48 6.49
N ALA A 3 -1.36 2.90 7.40
CA ALA A 3 -1.36 1.48 7.69
C ALA A 3 -2.77 1.04 8.11
N VAL A 4 -3.12 -0.21 7.86
CA VAL A 4 -4.39 -0.81 8.24
C VAL A 4 -4.18 -2.28 8.61
N PHE A 5 -4.88 -2.73 9.64
CA PHE A 5 -4.97 -4.15 9.99
C PHE A 5 -6.16 -4.80 9.29
N VAL A 6 -5.93 -5.97 8.70
CA VAL A 6 -6.97 -6.83 8.12
C VAL A 6 -6.65 -8.27 8.51
N GLY A 7 -7.50 -8.86 9.36
CA GLY A 7 -7.19 -10.17 9.97
C GLY A 7 -5.85 -10.11 10.70
N ASP A 8 -4.97 -11.05 10.38
CA ASP A 8 -3.62 -11.18 10.94
C ASP A 8 -2.55 -10.39 10.15
N SER A 9 -2.97 -9.58 9.17
CA SER A 9 -2.07 -8.83 8.30
C SER A 9 -2.10 -7.33 8.59
N LEU A 10 -0.93 -6.76 8.86
CA LEU A 10 -0.68 -5.32 8.87
C LEU A 10 -0.22 -4.87 7.49
N PHE A 11 -1.07 -4.16 6.77
CA PHE A 11 -0.72 -3.51 5.51
C PHE A 11 -0.21 -2.09 5.77
N PHE A 12 0.89 -1.69 5.13
CA PHE A 12 1.43 -0.33 5.30
C PHE A 12 2.11 0.23 4.04
N SER A 13 2.00 1.54 3.86
CA SER A 13 2.38 2.23 2.64
C SER A 13 3.89 2.56 2.58
N GLY A 14 4.53 2.25 1.45
CA GLY A 14 5.91 2.62 1.14
C GLY A 14 6.03 3.85 0.24
N LEU A 15 6.39 5.01 0.81
CA LEU A 15 6.67 6.23 0.03
C LEU A 15 7.95 6.11 -0.77
N ARG A 16 9.13 6.08 -0.12
CA ARG A 16 10.41 5.88 -0.80
C ARG A 16 10.58 4.43 -1.27
N GLY A 17 10.02 3.48 -0.52
CA GLY A 17 10.05 2.05 -0.86
C GLY A 17 9.21 1.68 -2.08
N GLN A 18 8.28 2.55 -2.50
CA GLN A 18 7.41 2.38 -3.67
C GLN A 18 6.69 1.03 -3.71
N ALA A 19 6.11 0.61 -2.59
CA ALA A 19 5.41 -0.66 -2.45
C ALA A 19 4.30 -0.57 -1.40
N LEU A 20 3.33 -1.47 -1.50
CA LEU A 20 2.46 -1.79 -0.38
C LEU A 20 3.11 -2.97 0.36
N TYR A 21 3.39 -2.80 1.63
CA TYR A 21 3.97 -3.85 2.46
C TYR A 21 2.85 -4.56 3.23
N GLU A 22 3.05 -5.85 3.47
CA GLU A 22 2.21 -6.65 4.35
C GLU A 22 3.11 -7.37 5.36
N ALA A 23 2.84 -7.19 6.65
CA ALA A 23 3.39 -8.02 7.71
C ALA A 23 2.30 -8.97 8.19
N VAL A 24 2.48 -10.28 7.95
CA VAL A 24 1.58 -11.33 8.44
C VAL A 24 2.08 -11.77 9.81
N ILE A 25 1.21 -11.69 10.82
CA ILE A 25 1.54 -11.92 12.22
C ILE A 25 0.90 -13.24 12.67
N ALA A 26 1.73 -14.22 13.04
CA ALA A 26 1.30 -15.51 13.54
C ALA A 26 1.93 -15.77 14.92
N GLY A 27 1.28 -15.28 15.98
CA GLY A 27 1.86 -15.28 17.32
C GLY A 27 3.08 -14.37 17.38
N ASP A 28 4.24 -14.92 17.75
CA ASP A 28 5.52 -14.21 17.78
C ASP A 28 6.24 -14.20 16.41
N ASP A 29 5.74 -14.96 15.44
CA ASP A 29 6.32 -15.04 14.10
C ASP A 29 5.75 -13.92 13.20
N ILE A 30 6.63 -13.19 12.53
CA ILE A 30 6.27 -12.15 11.56
C ILE A 30 6.93 -12.46 10.22
N SER A 31 6.12 -12.54 9.15
CA SER A 31 6.62 -12.64 7.78
C SER A 31 6.24 -11.39 6.97
N PHE A 32 7.12 -10.95 6.07
CA PHE A 32 6.93 -9.76 5.26
C PHE A 32 6.72 -10.10 3.79
N LYS A 33 5.78 -9.41 3.14
CA LYS A 33 5.57 -9.42 1.70
C LYS A 33 5.63 -8.00 1.13
N GLU A 34 6.15 -7.88 -0.09
CA GLU A 34 6.08 -6.64 -0.87
C GLU A 34 5.09 -6.83 -2.03
N HIS A 35 4.11 -5.95 -2.12
CA HIS A 35 3.12 -5.92 -3.19
C HIS A 35 3.34 -4.69 -4.09
N PHE A 36 3.16 -4.87 -5.41
CA PHE A 36 3.20 -3.80 -6.42
C PHE A 36 4.49 -2.95 -6.43
N LYS A 37 5.63 -3.57 -6.11
CA LYS A 37 6.93 -2.89 -6.00
C LYS A 37 7.27 -2.14 -7.28
N GLY A 38 7.41 -0.81 -7.18
CA GLY A 38 7.78 0.09 -8.27
C GLY A 38 6.69 0.34 -9.32
N GLU A 39 5.54 -0.34 -9.23
CA GLU A 39 4.50 -0.30 -10.25
C GLU A 39 3.78 1.07 -10.23
N PHE A 40 3.24 1.43 -9.07
CA PHE A 40 2.47 2.66 -8.87
C PHE A 40 3.31 3.83 -8.32
N GLY A 41 4.58 3.61 -8.03
CA GLY A 41 5.46 4.59 -7.41
C GLY A 41 5.18 4.76 -5.92
N ARG A 42 5.14 6.01 -5.44
CA ARG A 42 5.04 6.34 -4.02
C ARG A 42 3.63 6.05 -3.51
N ILE A 43 3.48 5.09 -2.60
CA ILE A 43 2.18 4.80 -1.96
C ILE A 43 2.11 5.54 -0.62
N ARG A 44 1.04 6.31 -0.40
CA ARG A 44 0.91 7.20 0.77
C ARG A 44 -0.08 6.74 1.81
N ASN A 45 -1.17 6.10 1.41
CA ASN A 45 -2.18 5.61 2.32
C ASN A 45 -2.70 4.24 1.87
N VAL A 46 -3.22 3.48 2.83
CA VAL A 46 -3.93 2.22 2.62
C VAL A 46 -5.09 2.15 3.62
N VAL A 47 -6.27 1.78 3.15
CA VAL A 47 -7.46 1.59 3.99
C VAL A 47 -8.25 0.36 3.53
N LEU A 48 -8.99 -0.26 4.46
CA LEU A 48 -9.98 -1.28 4.13
C LEU A 48 -11.32 -0.59 3.83
N GLY A 49 -11.84 -0.81 2.63
CA GLY A 49 -13.17 -0.35 2.24
C GLY A 49 -14.27 -1.19 2.88
N SER A 50 -15.47 -0.62 3.01
CA SER A 50 -16.65 -1.33 3.51
C SER A 50 -17.11 -2.48 2.61
N ASP A 51 -16.61 -2.52 1.37
CA ASP A 51 -16.85 -3.57 0.39
C ASP A 51 -15.82 -4.71 0.45
N GLY A 52 -14.91 -4.69 1.44
CA GLY A 52 -13.91 -5.74 1.68
C GLY A 52 -12.62 -5.60 0.87
N TYR A 53 -12.49 -4.57 0.04
CA TYR A 53 -11.30 -4.34 -0.77
C TYR A 53 -10.33 -3.39 -0.08
N LEU A 54 -9.03 -3.53 -0.36
CA LEU A 54 -8.06 -2.52 0.02
C LEU A 54 -8.07 -1.37 -0.98
N TYR A 55 -7.89 -0.17 -0.48
CA TYR A 55 -7.74 1.04 -1.29
C TYR A 55 -6.42 1.72 -0.94
N ILE A 56 -5.59 1.97 -1.95
CA ILE A 56 -4.34 2.73 -1.79
C ILE A 56 -4.39 4.06 -2.54
N THR A 57 -3.62 5.02 -2.07
CA THR A 57 -3.37 6.28 -2.77
C THR A 57 -1.91 6.39 -3.22
N THR A 58 -1.68 6.86 -4.44
CA THR A 58 -0.34 7.27 -4.89
C THR A 58 -0.03 8.71 -4.47
N SER A 59 1.25 9.05 -4.44
CA SER A 59 1.76 10.36 -4.00
C SER A 59 2.99 10.77 -4.81
N ASN A 60 2.96 10.52 -6.12
CA ASN A 60 4.05 10.79 -7.06
C ASN A 60 4.24 12.29 -7.31
N ARG A 61 3.18 13.10 -7.13
CA ARG A 61 3.21 14.56 -7.31
C ARG A 61 3.60 15.33 -6.06
N ASP A 62 4.10 14.66 -5.02
CA ASP A 62 4.48 15.27 -3.73
C ASP A 62 5.88 15.94 -3.71
N GLY A 63 6.47 16.15 -4.90
CA GLY A 63 7.80 16.74 -5.08
C GLY A 63 8.98 15.77 -4.89
N ARG A 64 8.71 14.50 -4.58
CA ARG A 64 9.76 13.48 -4.36
C ARG A 64 9.61 12.23 -5.24
N GLY A 65 8.64 12.23 -6.15
CA GLY A 65 8.36 11.14 -7.06
C GLY A 65 8.62 11.50 -8.52
N THR A 66 8.54 10.49 -9.37
CA THR A 66 8.51 10.66 -10.83
C THR A 66 7.06 10.66 -11.26
N VAL A 67 6.56 11.80 -11.74
CA VAL A 67 5.17 11.97 -12.15
C VAL A 67 4.92 11.23 -13.46
N LYS A 68 3.91 10.36 -13.51
CA LYS A 68 3.40 9.74 -14.73
C LYS A 68 2.07 10.38 -15.14
N THR A 69 1.69 10.21 -16.40
CA THR A 69 0.39 10.68 -16.90
C THR A 69 -0.76 10.05 -16.10
N GLY A 70 -1.64 10.90 -15.57
CA GLY A 70 -2.79 10.47 -14.78
C GLY A 70 -2.48 10.18 -13.30
N ASP A 71 -1.35 10.66 -12.78
CA ASP A 71 -1.09 10.72 -11.34
C ASP A 71 -1.79 11.93 -10.68
N ASP A 72 -2.19 11.84 -9.40
CA ASP A 72 -2.16 10.67 -8.53
C ASP A 72 -3.47 9.85 -8.60
N LYS A 73 -3.43 8.61 -8.12
CA LYS A 73 -4.53 7.64 -8.25
C LYS A 73 -5.03 7.13 -6.90
N ILE A 74 -6.31 6.75 -6.87
CA ILE A 74 -6.87 5.82 -5.90
C ILE A 74 -7.00 4.47 -6.60
N ILE A 75 -6.43 3.41 -6.02
CA ILE A 75 -6.40 2.08 -6.61
C ILE A 75 -7.11 1.11 -5.68
N LYS A 76 -8.11 0.41 -6.21
CA LYS A 76 -8.83 -0.67 -5.55
C LYS A 76 -8.09 -2.00 -5.78
N ILE A 77 -7.81 -2.73 -4.71
CA ILE A 77 -7.05 -3.97 -4.72
C ILE A 77 -7.95 -5.08 -4.16
N ASN A 78 -8.16 -6.13 -4.95
CA ASN A 78 -8.71 -7.37 -4.44
C ASN A 78 -7.65 -8.01 -3.54
N GLN A 79 -8.00 -8.32 -2.30
CA GLN A 79 -7.05 -8.87 -1.34
C GLN A 79 -6.38 -10.11 -1.95
N PRO A 80 -5.05 -10.12 -2.09
CA PRO A 80 -4.32 -11.23 -2.71
C PRO A 80 -4.28 -12.47 -1.83
#